data_AF-A0A376JA59-F1
#
_entry.id   AF-A0A376JA59-F1
#
_cell.length_a   1.000
_cell.length_b   1.000
_cell.length_c   1.000
_cell.angle_alpha   90.00
_cell.angle_beta   90.00
_cell.angle_gamma   90.00
#
_symmetry.space_group_name_H-M   'P 1'
#
loop_
_entity.id
_entity.type
_entity.pdbx_description
1 polymer ?
#
loop_
_entity_poly.entity_id
_entity_poly.type
_entity_poly.pdbx_seq_one_letter_code
_entity_poly.pdbx_strand_id
1 'polypeptide(L)' 'MTLSFVTRWRDELPATYTTLSPTPLNNARLIWHNAELANTLGIPSVTV' A
#
# COMPACT_ATOMS: atom_id res chain seq x y z
N MET A 1 11.82 8.33 -6.96
CA MET A 1 11.13 7.28 -7.72
C MET A 1 9.70 7.19 -7.22
N THR A 2 8.73 7.13 -8.12
CA THR A 2 7.29 7.18 -7.79
C THR A 2 6.71 5.77 -7.88
N LEU A 3 6.04 5.31 -6.82
CA LEU A 3 5.36 4.01 -6.83
C LEU A 3 4.19 4.05 -7.83
N SER A 4 4.08 3.02 -8.67
CA SER A 4 3.00 2.87 -9.65
C SER A 4 2.15 1.65 -9.29
N PHE A 5 0.82 1.82 -9.29
CA PHE A 5 -0.14 0.77 -8.97
C PHE A 5 -1.06 0.53 -10.16
N VAL A 6 -1.52 -0.71 -10.33
CA VAL A 6 -2.48 -1.11 -11.36
C VAL A 6 -3.78 -1.57 -10.74
N THR A 7 -4.89 -1.43 -11.47
CA THR A 7 -6.24 -1.80 -11.03
C THR A 7 -6.76 -3.06 -11.72
N ARG A 8 -5.88 -3.94 -12.21
CA ARG A 8 -6.25 -5.16 -12.96
C ARG A 8 -7.39 -5.96 -12.31
N TRP A 9 -7.34 -6.21 -11.01
CA TRP A 9 -8.42 -6.91 -10.32
C TRP A 9 -9.76 -6.16 -10.40
N ARG A 10 -9.72 -4.85 -10.17
CA ARG A 10 -10.90 -3.98 -10.19
C ARG A 10 -11.59 -4.00 -11.55
N ASP A 11 -10.79 -3.98 -12.62
CA ASP A 11 -11.23 -3.77 -14.00
C ASP A 11 -11.51 -5.10 -14.73
N GLU A 12 -10.70 -6.14 -14.48
CA GLU A 12 -10.80 -7.44 -15.17
C GLU A 12 -11.74 -8.43 -14.46
N LEU A 13 -12.01 -8.27 -13.15
CA LEU A 13 -12.82 -9.20 -12.35
C LEU A 13 -13.98 -8.51 -11.58
N PRO A 14 -14.98 -7.96 -12.31
CA PRO A 14 -16.11 -7.28 -11.67
C PRO A 14 -16.97 -8.25 -10.82
N ALA A 15 -17.71 -7.69 -9.85
CA ALA A 15 -18.59 -8.43 -8.93
C ALA A 15 -17.89 -9.45 -8.01
N THR A 16 -16.56 -9.50 -7.99
CA THR A 16 -15.77 -10.37 -7.08
C THR A 16 -15.28 -9.67 -5.82
N TYR A 17 -15.48 -8.34 -5.71
CA TYR A 17 -15.03 -7.53 -4.59
C TYR A 17 -16.06 -6.45 -4.25
N THR A 18 -15.93 -5.89 -3.04
CA THR A 18 -16.64 -4.66 -2.64
C THR A 18 -15.62 -3.54 -2.50
N THR A 19 -15.88 -2.39 -3.11
CA THR A 19 -15.01 -1.22 -2.95
C THR A 19 -15.22 -0.62 -1.56
N LEU A 20 -14.15 -0.53 -0.77
CA LEU A 20 -14.15 0.08 0.56
C LEU A 20 -12.82 0.81 0.80
N SER A 21 -12.85 1.89 1.58
CA SER A 21 -11.66 2.59 2.06
C SER A 21 -11.32 2.17 3.50
N PRO A 22 -10.03 2.12 3.90
CA PRO A 22 -9.65 1.83 5.28
C PRO A 22 -10.18 2.86 6.28
N THR A 23 -10.58 2.42 7.47
CA THR A 23 -10.95 3.30 8.59
C THR A 23 -9.73 3.55 9.48
N PRO A 24 -9.25 4.80 9.63
CA PRO A 24 -8.08 5.10 10.46
C PRO A 24 -8.28 4.74 11.94
N LEU A 25 -7.19 4.35 12.61
CA LEU A 25 -7.16 4.18 14.07
C LEU A 25 -6.80 5.50 14.76
N ASN A 26 -7.23 5.65 16.01
CA ASN A 26 -6.83 6.78 16.85
C ASN A 26 -5.33 6.67 17.21
N ASN A 27 -4.55 7.72 16.95
CA ASN A 27 -3.13 7.84 17.28
C ASN A 27 -2.25 6.68 16.74
N ALA A 28 -2.49 6.24 15.50
CA ALA A 28 -1.71 5.18 14.85
C ALA A 28 -0.23 5.56 14.71
N ARG A 29 0.67 4.60 14.98
CA ARG A 29 2.13 4.77 14.88
C ARG A 29 2.76 3.56 14.20
N LEU A 30 3.75 3.80 13.35
CA LEU A 30 4.58 2.75 12.76
C LEU A 30 5.55 2.23 13.82
N ILE A 31 5.42 0.96 14.21
CA ILE A 31 6.28 0.33 15.21
C ILE A 31 7.38 -0.55 14.61
N TRP A 32 7.19 -0.99 13.37
CA TRP A 32 8.14 -1.82 12.62
C TRP A 32 7.83 -1.77 11.13
N HIS A 33 8.86 -1.91 10.29
CA HIS A 33 8.73 -2.20 8.86
C HIS A 33 9.90 -3.10 8.40
N ASN A 34 9.72 -3.80 7.28
CA ASN A 34 10.79 -4.60 6.67
C ASN A 34 11.60 -3.76 5.67
N ALA A 35 12.84 -3.41 6.04
CA ALA A 35 13.71 -2.58 5.23
C ALA A 35 14.20 -3.29 3.94
N GLU A 36 14.57 -4.57 4.03
CA GLU A 36 15.08 -5.33 2.88
C GLU A 36 13.97 -5.55 1.83
N LEU A 37 12.76 -5.85 2.28
CA LEU A 37 11.60 -5.97 1.41
C LEU A 37 11.22 -4.62 0.80
N ALA A 38 11.27 -3.52 1.57
CA ALA A 38 10.99 -2.18 1.05
C ALA A 38 11.96 -1.80 -0.08
N ASN A 39 13.25 -2.11 0.07
CA ASN A 39 14.25 -1.92 -0.97
C ASN A 39 13.93 -2.74 -2.23
N THR A 40 13.56 -4.02 -2.05
CA THR A 40 13.16 -4.91 -3.16
C THR A 40 11.95 -4.35 -3.93
N LEU A 41 11.00 -3.75 -3.21
CA LEU A 41 9.81 -3.12 -3.79
C LEU A 41 10.06 -1.69 -4.30
N GLY A 42 11.26 -1.15 -4.16
CA GLY A 42 11.60 0.21 -4.56
C GLY A 42 10.88 1.29 -3.75
N ILE A 43 10.46 0.99 -2.52
CA ILE A 43 9.79 1.93 -1.63
C ILE A 43 10.86 2.88 -1.06
N PRO A 44 10.77 4.20 -1.30
CA PRO A 44 11.76 5.14 -0.81
C PRO A 44 11.68 5.26 0.72
N SER A 45 12.84 5.26 1.39
CA SER A 45 12.92 5.74 2.76
C SER A 45 12.72 7.24 2.75
N VAL A 46 11.67 7.73 3.40
CA VAL A 46 11.48 9.16 3.61
C VAL A 46 12.19 9.51 4.91
N THR A 47 13.42 10.00 4.79
CA THR A 47 14.06 10.76 5.88
C THR A 47 13.37 12.12 5.91
N VAL A 48 12.64 12.40 6.99
CA VAL A 48 12.09 13.73 7.27
C VAL A 48 13.19 14.63 7.83
#